data_AF-K9KCS4-F1
#
_entry.id   AF-K9KCS4-F1
#
_cell.length_a   1.000
_cell.length_b   1.000
_cell.length_c   1.000
_cell.angle_alpha   90.00
_cell.angle_beta   90.00
_cell.angle_gamma   90.00
#
_symmetry.space_group_name_H-M   'P 1'
#
loop_
_entity.id
_entity.type
_entity.pdbx_description
1 polymer ?
#
loop_
_entity_poly.entity_id
_entity_poly.type
_entity_poly.pdbx_seq_one_letter_code
_entity_poly.pdbx_strand_id
1 'polypeptide(L)'
;PMFKLAWTPFLAAFSVGLQDCDDTEVASLCLEGIRCAIRIACIFSIQLERDAYVQALARFTLLTVSSGITEMKQKNIDTIKTLITVAHTDGNYLGNSWHEILKCISQLELAQLIGTGVKPRYISGTVRGREGSLTGTKDQAPDEFVGLGLVGGNVDWKQIASIQESIGETSSQSVVVAVDR
;
A
#
# COMPACT_ATOMS: atom_id res chain seq x y z
N PRO A 1 -11.95 -21.34 -14.97
CA PRO A 1 -11.72 -21.73 -13.56
C PRO A 1 -12.72 -21.03 -12.62
N MET A 2 -13.27 -21.74 -11.61
CA MET A 2 -14.32 -21.21 -10.73
C MET A 2 -13.95 -19.89 -10.05
N PHE A 3 -12.67 -19.69 -9.73
CA PHE A 3 -12.19 -18.47 -9.07
C PHE A 3 -12.41 -17.18 -9.88
N LYS A 4 -12.38 -17.24 -11.22
CA LYS A 4 -12.66 -16.06 -12.08
C LYS A 4 -14.05 -15.46 -11.90
N LEU A 5 -15.01 -16.24 -11.40
CA LEU A 5 -16.37 -15.79 -11.13
C LEU A 5 -16.58 -15.34 -9.68
N ALA A 6 -15.75 -15.82 -8.76
CA ALA A 6 -15.94 -15.63 -7.31
C ALA A 6 -14.96 -14.64 -6.68
N TRP A 7 -13.86 -14.29 -7.35
CA TRP A 7 -12.81 -13.46 -6.75
C TRP A 7 -13.31 -12.06 -6.35
N THR A 8 -14.17 -11.42 -7.16
CA THR A 8 -14.67 -10.07 -6.87
C THR A 8 -15.50 -10.01 -5.58
N PRO A 9 -16.54 -10.86 -5.37
CA PRO A 9 -17.29 -10.84 -4.11
C PRO A 9 -16.42 -11.25 -2.91
N PHE A 10 -15.43 -12.13 -3.08
CA PHE A 10 -14.47 -12.45 -2.01
C PHE A 10 -13.61 -11.24 -1.64
N LEU A 11 -13.04 -10.56 -2.64
CA LEU A 11 -12.25 -9.36 -2.43
C LEU A 11 -13.06 -8.27 -1.72
N ALA A 12 -14.32 -8.06 -2.12
CA ALA A 12 -15.22 -7.12 -1.49
C ALA A 12 -15.47 -7.48 -0.01
N ALA A 13 -15.81 -8.73 0.27
CA ALA A 13 -16.08 -9.19 1.63
C ALA A 13 -14.86 -9.03 2.55
N PHE A 14 -13.67 -9.43 2.09
CA PHE A 14 -12.44 -9.27 2.87
C PHE A 14 -12.07 -7.80 3.09
N SER A 15 -12.28 -6.96 2.07
CA SER A 15 -11.99 -5.52 2.16
C SER A 15 -12.88 -4.83 3.20
N VAL A 16 -14.18 -5.14 3.21
CA VAL A 16 -15.13 -4.64 4.22
C VAL A 16 -14.73 -5.12 5.62
N GLY A 17 -14.39 -6.41 5.76
CA GLY A 17 -13.94 -6.97 7.03
C GLY A 17 -12.68 -6.28 7.59
N LEU A 18 -11.74 -5.90 6.73
CA LEU A 18 -10.54 -5.17 7.16
C LEU A 18 -10.80 -3.69 7.47
N GLN A 19 -11.72 -3.07 6.74
CA GLN A 19 -12.01 -1.65 6.88
C GLN A 19 -12.89 -1.36 8.11
N ASP A 20 -14.03 -2.06 8.21
CA ASP A 20 -15.14 -1.67 9.10
C ASP A 20 -15.22 -2.49 10.39
N CYS A 21 -14.53 -3.64 10.46
CA CYS A 21 -14.48 -4.43 11.68
C CYS A 21 -13.25 -4.08 12.53
N ASP A 22 -13.46 -3.94 13.85
CA ASP A 22 -12.40 -3.81 14.86
C ASP A 22 -12.04 -5.14 15.54
N ASP A 23 -12.71 -6.23 15.14
CA ASP A 23 -12.42 -7.59 15.62
C ASP A 23 -11.14 -8.14 14.98
N THR A 24 -10.16 -8.46 15.83
CA THR A 24 -8.86 -9.00 15.41
C THR A 24 -8.96 -10.36 14.74
N GLU A 25 -9.89 -11.22 15.14
CA GLU A 25 -10.08 -12.54 14.54
C GLU A 25 -10.62 -12.39 13.11
N VAL A 26 -11.62 -11.52 12.91
CA VAL A 26 -12.17 -11.21 11.59
C VAL A 26 -11.09 -10.64 10.66
N ALA A 27 -10.28 -9.70 11.16
CA ALA A 27 -9.16 -9.15 10.38
C ALA A 27 -8.16 -10.24 9.98
N SER A 28 -7.80 -11.14 10.90
CA SER A 28 -6.87 -12.25 10.62
C SER A 28 -7.42 -13.21 9.55
N LEU A 29 -8.71 -13.55 9.61
CA LEU A 29 -9.38 -14.40 8.63
C LEU A 29 -9.47 -13.73 7.25
N CYS A 30 -9.69 -12.42 7.20
CA CYS A 30 -9.71 -11.68 5.95
C CYS A 30 -8.31 -11.64 5.30
N LEU A 31 -7.25 -11.40 6.08
CA LEU A 31 -5.87 -11.46 5.60
C LEU A 31 -5.50 -12.85 5.09
N GLU A 32 -5.89 -13.89 5.82
CA GLU A 32 -5.71 -15.28 5.39
C GLU A 32 -6.44 -15.59 4.08
N GLY A 33 -7.69 -15.12 3.97
CA GLY A 33 -8.49 -15.25 2.76
C GLY A 33 -7.86 -14.58 1.56
N ILE A 34 -7.35 -13.35 1.72
CA ILE A 34 -6.62 -12.62 0.68
C ILE A 34 -5.34 -13.38 0.29
N ARG A 35 -4.55 -13.87 1.27
CA ARG A 35 -3.34 -14.65 1.00
C ARG A 35 -3.65 -15.90 0.17
N CYS A 36 -4.67 -16.66 0.55
CA CYS A 36 -5.12 -17.83 -0.20
C CYS A 36 -5.60 -17.47 -1.61
N ALA A 37 -6.32 -16.36 -1.76
CA ALA A 37 -6.80 -15.88 -3.05
C ALA A 37 -5.66 -15.49 -4.00
N ILE A 38 -4.63 -14.79 -3.50
CA ILE A 38 -3.40 -14.48 -4.24
C ILE A 38 -2.70 -15.77 -4.65
N ARG A 39 -2.57 -16.74 -3.74
CA ARG A 39 -1.94 -18.03 -4.03
C ARG A 39 -2.63 -18.77 -5.18
N ILE A 40 -3.96 -18.82 -5.17
CA ILE A 40 -4.75 -19.39 -6.28
C ILE A 40 -4.47 -18.62 -7.58
N ALA A 41 -4.48 -17.30 -7.53
CA ALA A 41 -4.24 -16.47 -8.71
C ALA A 41 -2.83 -16.66 -9.31
N CYS A 42 -1.82 -16.83 -8.45
CA CYS A 42 -0.46 -17.18 -8.81
C CYS A 42 -0.36 -18.56 -9.48
N ILE A 43 -1.00 -19.60 -8.91
CA ILE A 43 -0.97 -20.97 -9.46
C ILE A 43 -1.58 -21.03 -10.86
N PHE A 44 -2.70 -20.34 -11.08
CA PHE A 44 -3.39 -20.34 -12.38
C PHE A 44 -2.91 -19.24 -13.33
N SER A 45 -1.88 -18.46 -12.94
CA SER A 45 -1.34 -17.34 -13.72
C SER A 45 -2.42 -16.35 -14.21
N ILE A 46 -3.40 -16.06 -13.36
CA ILE A 46 -4.49 -15.13 -13.66
C ILE A 46 -4.16 -13.74 -13.14
N GLN A 47 -3.60 -12.92 -14.05
CA GLN A 47 -2.92 -11.68 -13.69
C GLN A 47 -3.86 -10.62 -13.08
N LEU A 48 -5.04 -10.40 -13.66
CA LEU A 48 -5.95 -9.34 -13.22
C LEU A 48 -6.33 -9.50 -11.74
N GLU A 49 -6.72 -10.72 -11.38
CA GLU A 49 -7.15 -11.07 -10.03
C GLU A 49 -5.98 -10.94 -9.04
N ARG A 50 -4.79 -11.45 -9.42
CA ARG A 50 -3.59 -11.33 -8.60
C ARG A 50 -3.23 -9.88 -8.34
N ASP A 51 -3.18 -9.06 -9.39
CA ASP A 51 -2.84 -7.65 -9.30
C ASP A 51 -3.84 -6.90 -8.41
N ALA A 52 -5.14 -7.19 -8.54
CA ALA A 52 -6.19 -6.58 -7.71
C ALA A 52 -6.07 -6.92 -6.22
N TYR A 53 -5.85 -8.20 -5.88
CA TYR A 53 -5.68 -8.59 -4.47
C TYR A 53 -4.41 -8.00 -3.85
N VAL A 54 -3.29 -7.99 -4.58
CA VAL A 54 -2.04 -7.40 -4.10
C VAL A 54 -2.18 -5.89 -3.90
N GLN A 55 -2.82 -5.18 -4.83
CA GLN A 55 -3.11 -3.75 -4.70
C GLN A 55 -4.01 -3.45 -3.50
N ALA A 56 -5.04 -4.27 -3.27
CA ALA A 56 -5.90 -4.11 -2.09
C ALA A 56 -5.12 -4.30 -0.79
N LEU A 57 -4.30 -5.36 -0.71
CA LEU A 57 -3.46 -5.64 0.46
C LEU A 57 -2.46 -4.51 0.72
N ALA A 58 -1.81 -4.01 -0.33
CA ALA A 58 -0.92 -2.86 -0.28
C ALA A 58 -1.63 -1.61 0.27
N ARG A 59 -2.87 -1.34 -0.16
CA ARG A 59 -3.65 -0.19 0.30
C ARG A 59 -3.97 -0.26 1.80
N PHE A 60 -4.26 -1.46 2.33
CA PHE A 60 -4.55 -1.65 3.77
C PHE A 60 -3.32 -1.50 4.68
N THR A 61 -2.10 -1.46 4.15
CA THR A 61 -0.90 -1.17 4.95
C THR A 61 -0.84 0.27 5.49
N LEU A 62 -1.56 1.20 4.84
CA LEU A 62 -1.53 2.64 5.11
C LEU A 62 -0.12 3.28 5.10
N LEU A 63 0.84 2.68 4.40
CA LEU A 63 2.23 3.15 4.31
C LEU A 63 2.44 4.32 3.34
N THR A 64 1.42 4.74 2.60
CA THR A 64 1.58 5.82 1.62
C THR A 64 1.74 7.17 2.31
N VAL A 65 2.76 7.94 1.89
CA VAL A 65 3.15 9.27 2.43
C VAL A 65 1.99 10.30 2.44
N SER A 66 0.94 10.09 1.64
CA SER A 66 -0.26 10.93 1.62
C SER A 66 -1.26 10.61 2.74
N SER A 67 -1.08 9.50 3.46
CA SER A 67 -1.89 9.12 4.62
C SER A 67 -1.34 9.92 5.79
N GLY A 68 -1.76 11.18 5.92
CA GLY A 68 -1.30 12.07 6.98
C GLY A 68 -1.44 11.37 8.32
N ILE A 69 -0.30 11.11 8.98
CA ILE A 69 -0.11 10.49 10.31
C ILE A 69 -1.40 9.80 10.80
N THR A 70 -1.83 8.75 10.10
CA THR A 70 -2.85 7.87 10.64
C THR A 70 -2.12 6.96 11.62
N GLU A 71 -2.56 6.95 12.87
CA GLU A 71 -2.03 6.05 13.88
C GLU A 71 -2.11 4.60 13.34
N MET A 72 -0.95 3.97 13.17
CA MET A 72 -0.89 2.60 12.67
C MET A 72 -1.54 1.66 13.69
N LYS A 73 -2.66 1.05 13.29
CA LYS A 73 -3.35 0.04 14.08
C LYS A 73 -2.69 -1.33 13.90
N GLN A 74 -2.89 -2.24 14.85
CA GLN A 74 -2.38 -3.61 14.79
C GLN A 74 -2.74 -4.32 13.47
N LYS A 75 -3.97 -4.14 12.96
CA LYS A 75 -4.39 -4.68 11.66
C LYS A 75 -3.53 -4.23 10.48
N ASN A 76 -2.99 -3.01 10.50
CA ASN A 76 -2.10 -2.51 9.46
C ASN A 76 -0.74 -3.24 9.52
N ILE A 77 -0.25 -3.51 10.73
CA ILE A 77 0.98 -4.29 10.96
C ILE A 77 0.79 -5.71 10.46
N ASP A 78 -0.33 -6.36 10.80
CA ASP A 78 -0.63 -7.73 10.37
C ASP A 78 -0.81 -7.79 8.84
N THR A 79 -1.35 -6.73 8.23
CA THR A 79 -1.42 -6.58 6.77
C THR A 79 -0.02 -6.54 6.14
N ILE A 80 0.91 -5.77 6.72
CA ILE A 80 2.31 -5.70 6.26
C ILE A 80 2.99 -7.06 6.39
N LYS A 81 2.83 -7.74 7.54
CA LYS A 81 3.36 -9.10 7.76
C LYS A 81 2.80 -10.08 6.72
N THR A 82 1.52 -9.98 6.41
CA THR A 82 0.86 -10.79 5.38
C THR A 82 1.41 -10.50 3.99
N LEU A 83 1.62 -9.23 3.64
CA LEU A 83 2.19 -8.82 2.36
C LEU A 83 3.61 -9.38 2.16
N ILE A 84 4.46 -9.32 3.19
CA ILE A 84 5.81 -9.90 3.17
C ILE A 84 5.75 -11.43 3.06
N THR A 85 4.80 -12.06 3.76
CA THR A 85 4.58 -13.51 3.67
C THR A 85 4.23 -13.92 2.24
N VAL A 86 3.30 -13.23 1.58
CA VAL A 86 2.96 -13.46 0.17
C VAL A 86 4.19 -13.32 -0.73
N ALA A 87 4.99 -12.26 -0.54
CA ALA A 87 6.22 -12.04 -1.30
C ALA A 87 7.18 -13.22 -1.18
N HIS A 88 7.33 -13.76 0.03
CA HIS A 88 8.19 -14.90 0.32
C HIS A 88 7.63 -16.21 -0.25
N THR A 89 6.32 -16.46 -0.13
CA THR A 89 5.71 -17.74 -0.52
C THR A 89 5.48 -17.88 -2.01
N ASP A 90 5.00 -16.83 -2.68
CA ASP A 90 4.65 -16.88 -4.10
C ASP A 90 5.78 -16.41 -5.02
N GLY A 91 6.75 -15.65 -4.52
CA GLY A 91 8.00 -15.40 -5.24
C GLY A 91 7.78 -14.90 -6.67
N ASN A 92 8.45 -15.52 -7.64
CA ASN A 92 8.36 -15.15 -9.06
C ASN A 92 6.95 -15.27 -9.67
N TYR A 93 6.02 -16.00 -9.05
CA TYR A 93 4.64 -16.13 -9.55
C TYR A 93 3.83 -14.82 -9.40
N LEU A 94 4.34 -13.86 -8.62
CA LEU A 94 3.76 -12.53 -8.46
C LEU A 94 3.90 -11.66 -9.72
N GLY A 95 4.88 -11.93 -10.58
CA GLY A 95 5.07 -11.19 -11.84
C GLY A 95 5.06 -9.67 -11.62
N ASN A 96 4.20 -8.95 -12.34
CA ASN A 96 4.11 -7.48 -12.25
C ASN A 96 3.66 -6.96 -10.88
N SER A 97 2.98 -7.78 -10.07
CA SER A 97 2.52 -7.37 -8.73
C SER A 97 3.68 -7.15 -7.75
N TRP A 98 4.90 -7.61 -8.07
CA TRP A 98 6.11 -7.32 -7.29
C TRP A 98 6.37 -5.82 -7.11
N HIS A 99 6.03 -5.01 -8.12
CA HIS A 99 6.27 -3.57 -8.06
C HIS A 99 5.54 -2.93 -6.88
N GLU A 100 4.27 -3.28 -6.68
CA GLU A 100 3.48 -2.76 -5.56
C GLU A 100 4.01 -3.25 -4.21
N ILE A 101 4.45 -4.50 -4.11
CA ILE A 101 5.03 -5.04 -2.87
C ILE A 101 6.32 -4.31 -2.51
N LEU A 102 7.24 -4.14 -3.46
CA LEU A 102 8.51 -3.44 -3.22
C LEU A 102 8.30 -1.97 -2.86
N LYS A 103 7.28 -1.33 -3.44
CA LYS A 103 6.87 0.02 -3.09
C LYS A 103 6.38 0.11 -1.64
N CYS A 104 5.55 -0.83 -1.19
CA CYS A 104 5.15 -0.92 0.22
C CYS A 104 6.35 -1.12 1.15
N ILE A 105 7.27 -2.03 0.82
CA ILE A 105 8.47 -2.27 1.63
C ILE A 105 9.34 -1.01 1.71
N SER A 106 9.56 -0.33 0.58
CA SER A 106 10.33 0.92 0.54
C SER A 106 9.69 2.03 1.39
N GLN A 107 8.36 2.10 1.40
CA GLN A 107 7.61 3.04 2.24
C GLN A 107 7.70 2.69 3.73
N LEU A 108 7.71 1.40 4.07
CA LEU A 108 7.93 0.93 5.44
C LEU A 108 9.31 1.34 5.97
N GLU A 109 10.37 1.13 5.18
CA GLU A 109 11.72 1.56 5.54
C GLU A 109 11.79 3.07 5.75
N LEU A 110 11.16 3.86 4.88
CA LEU A 110 11.09 5.31 5.02
C LEU A 110 10.35 5.72 6.31
N ALA A 111 9.22 5.09 6.63
CA ALA A 111 8.47 5.35 7.85
C ALA A 111 9.30 5.02 9.11
N GLN A 112 10.03 3.90 9.10
CA GLN A 112 10.95 3.52 10.19
C GLN A 112 12.10 4.52 10.34
N LEU A 113 12.67 4.98 9.23
CA LEU A 113 13.77 5.93 9.21
C LEU A 113 13.38 7.29 9.83
N ILE A 114 12.17 7.76 9.51
CA ILE A 114 11.59 8.97 10.11
C ILE A 114 11.31 8.76 11.61
N GLY A 115 10.71 7.63 11.98
CA GLY A 115 10.35 7.32 13.37
C GLY A 115 11.54 7.08 14.32
N THR A 116 12.70 6.70 13.78
CA THR A 116 13.94 6.47 14.55
C THR A 116 14.88 7.67 14.59
N GLY A 117 14.55 8.78 13.92
CA GLY A 117 15.37 10.00 13.90
C GLY A 117 16.70 9.87 13.13
N VAL A 118 16.90 8.78 12.38
CA VAL A 118 18.10 8.56 11.56
C VAL A 118 17.90 9.29 10.22
N LYS A 119 18.76 10.27 9.93
CA LYS A 119 18.65 11.08 8.70
C LYS A 119 18.86 10.21 7.44
N PRO A 120 17.95 10.24 6.45
CA PRO A 120 18.15 9.55 5.17
C PRO A 120 19.35 10.14 4.43
N ARG A 121 20.41 9.36 4.20
CA ARG A 121 21.59 9.78 3.41
C ARG A 121 21.37 9.80 1.89
N TYR A 122 20.16 9.52 1.41
CA TYR A 122 19.89 9.36 -0.03
C TYR A 122 18.88 10.34 -0.64
N ILE A 123 18.37 11.32 0.12
CA ILE A 123 17.48 12.35 -0.45
C ILE A 123 18.31 13.57 -0.87
N SER A 124 19.13 13.39 -1.90
CA SER A 124 19.69 14.52 -2.66
C SER A 124 19.86 14.11 -4.12
N GLY A 125 18.73 14.01 -4.80
CA GLY A 125 18.65 13.95 -6.26
C GLY A 125 17.92 15.19 -6.74
N THR A 126 18.67 16.27 -6.95
CA THR A 126 18.23 17.50 -7.59
C THR A 126 17.64 17.23 -8.97
N VAL A 127 16.34 17.47 -9.17
CA VAL A 127 15.82 17.86 -10.49
C VAL A 127 15.62 19.38 -10.46
N ARG A 128 16.71 20.07 -10.78
CA ARG A 128 16.71 21.50 -11.12
C ARG A 128 15.94 21.67 -12.44
N GLY A 129 15.06 22.66 -12.47
CA GLY A 129 14.13 22.90 -13.56
C GLY A 129 14.77 23.13 -14.93
N ARG A 130 13.99 22.85 -15.96
CA ARG A 130 14.19 23.36 -17.31
C ARG A 130 12.84 23.62 -17.96
N GLU A 131 12.51 24.90 -18.08
CA GLU A 131 11.40 25.40 -18.89
C GLU A 131 11.61 25.03 -20.36
N GLY A 132 10.50 24.74 -21.06
CA GLY A 132 10.48 24.46 -22.49
C GLY A 132 9.06 24.24 -22.99
N SER A 133 8.50 25.30 -23.57
CA SER A 133 7.19 25.40 -24.22
C SER A 133 7.08 24.58 -25.52
N LEU A 134 5.85 24.12 -25.85
CA LEU A 134 5.15 24.18 -27.16
C LEU A 134 4.37 22.90 -27.58
N THR A 135 3.05 23.11 -27.76
CA THR A 135 2.14 22.60 -28.83
C THR A 135 1.64 21.13 -28.90
N GLY A 136 0.30 20.97 -29.03
CA GLY A 136 -0.29 20.14 -30.11
C GLY A 136 -1.23 18.95 -29.79
N THR A 137 -2.55 19.22 -29.75
CA THR A 137 -3.70 18.48 -30.34
C THR A 137 -4.00 16.97 -30.12
N LYS A 138 -5.26 16.74 -29.69
CA LYS A 138 -6.33 15.81 -30.15
C LYS A 138 -6.46 14.33 -29.68
N ASP A 139 -7.65 14.08 -29.10
CA ASP A 139 -8.61 12.98 -29.29
C ASP A 139 -8.22 11.50 -29.05
N GLN A 140 -8.73 10.88 -27.97
CA GLN A 140 -9.79 9.84 -27.99
C GLN A 140 -9.93 9.11 -26.64
N ALA A 141 -11.15 9.13 -26.09
CA ALA A 141 -11.75 8.11 -25.21
C ALA A 141 -12.54 7.11 -26.10
N PRO A 142 -13.03 5.92 -25.65
CA PRO A 142 -13.40 5.58 -24.26
C PRO A 142 -13.04 4.14 -23.80
N ASP A 143 -13.08 3.90 -22.49
CA ASP A 143 -13.90 2.83 -21.90
C ASP A 143 -13.92 2.97 -20.36
N GLU A 144 -15.13 3.19 -19.83
CA GLU A 144 -15.44 3.49 -18.44
C GLU A 144 -15.33 2.23 -17.57
N PHE A 145 -14.34 2.21 -16.67
CA PHE A 145 -14.40 1.40 -15.46
C PHE A 145 -14.60 2.33 -14.27
N VAL A 146 -15.77 2.21 -13.65
CA VAL A 146 -16.27 3.01 -12.53
C VAL A 146 -15.22 3.12 -11.43
N GLY A 147 -14.65 4.31 -11.28
CA GLY A 147 -13.57 4.60 -10.35
C GLY A 147 -14.07 4.66 -8.91
N LEU A 148 -13.37 3.96 -8.01
CA LEU A 148 -13.22 4.43 -6.63
C LEU A 148 -12.45 5.75 -6.70
N GLY A 149 -13.20 6.85 -6.63
CA GLY A 149 -12.63 8.19 -6.55
C GLY A 149 -11.65 8.28 -5.39
N LEU A 150 -10.48 8.86 -5.65
CA LEU A 150 -9.59 9.60 -4.74
C LEU A 150 -8.21 9.77 -5.42
N VAL A 151 -8.10 10.69 -6.38
CA VAL A 151 -6.81 11.26 -6.79
C VAL A 151 -6.99 12.75 -7.08
N GLY A 152 -6.22 13.58 -6.37
CA GLY A 152 -6.05 15.00 -6.71
C GLY A 152 -5.69 15.84 -5.50
N GLY A 153 -4.42 15.82 -5.07
CA GLY A 153 -3.92 16.71 -4.02
C GLY A 153 -2.47 17.11 -4.28
N ASN A 154 -2.27 18.32 -4.78
CA ASN A 154 -0.98 18.98 -4.92
C ASN A 154 -0.43 19.27 -3.51
N VAL A 155 0.76 18.78 -3.15
CA VAL A 155 1.31 18.91 -1.78
C VAL A 155 2.05 20.24 -1.62
N ASP A 156 1.50 21.13 -0.79
CA ASP A 156 2.10 22.43 -0.46
C ASP A 156 3.19 22.29 0.61
N TRP A 157 4.39 22.82 0.32
CA TRP A 157 5.60 22.78 1.17
C TRP A 157 5.42 23.34 2.59
N LYS A 158 4.39 24.15 2.82
CA LYS A 158 4.05 24.70 4.14
C LYS A 158 3.47 23.63 5.09
N GLN A 159 2.81 22.58 4.56
CA GLN A 159 2.33 21.45 5.37
C GLN A 159 3.47 20.58 5.90
N ILE A 160 4.58 20.51 5.17
CA ILE A 160 5.77 19.74 5.58
C ILE A 160 6.43 20.37 6.81
N ALA A 161 6.42 21.70 6.92
CA ALA A 161 6.99 22.42 8.06
C ALA A 161 6.17 22.22 9.35
N SER A 162 4.83 22.21 9.26
CA SER A 162 3.96 21.95 10.42
C SER A 162 4.06 20.50 10.92
N ILE A 163 4.37 19.55 10.04
CA ILE A 163 4.58 18.14 10.40
C ILE A 163 5.86 17.99 11.25
N GLN A 164 6.91 18.76 10.95
CA GLN A 164 8.17 18.70 11.70
C GLN A 164 8.04 19.24 13.13
N GLU A 165 7.14 20.20 13.36
CA GLU A 165 6.91 20.80 14.69
C GLU A 165 6.08 19.87 15.59
N SER A 166 5.09 19.16 15.04
CA SER A 166 4.22 18.26 15.80
C SER A 166 4.85 16.89 16.14
N ILE A 167 5.89 16.46 15.41
CA ILE A 167 6.56 15.17 15.63
C ILE A 167 7.57 15.22 16.80
N GLY A 168 7.95 16.41 17.26
CA GLY A 168 8.88 16.58 18.38
C GLY A 168 8.40 16.01 19.72
N GLU A 169 7.09 15.73 19.89
CA GLU A 169 6.50 15.44 21.19
C GLU A 169 6.00 13.99 21.38
N THR A 170 5.99 13.15 20.34
CA THR A 170 5.54 11.74 20.45
C THR A 170 6.63 10.74 20.08
N SER A 171 7.86 11.00 20.55
CA SER A 171 8.92 9.99 20.56
C SER A 171 8.63 8.99 21.69
N SER A 172 8.02 7.85 21.37
CA SER A 172 7.93 6.74 22.31
C SER A 172 7.94 5.41 21.56
N GLN A 173 9.15 4.82 21.54
CA GLN A 173 9.64 3.45 21.35
C GLN A 173 8.70 2.22 21.17
N SER A 174 7.38 2.32 21.12
CA SER A 174 6.47 1.15 21.07
C SER A 174 6.39 0.45 19.71
N VAL A 175 6.60 1.19 18.60
CA VAL A 175 6.37 0.67 17.23
C VAL A 175 7.42 -0.34 16.78
N VAL A 176 8.67 -0.20 17.24
CA VAL A 176 9.79 -1.04 16.77
C VAL A 176 9.73 -2.48 17.31
N VAL A 177 9.13 -2.68 18.49
CA VAL A 177 9.07 -3.98 19.18
C VAL A 177 7.92 -4.87 18.68
N ALA A 178 6.88 -4.30 18.05
CA ALA A 178 5.72 -5.04 17.57
C ALA A 178 5.94 -5.76 16.22
N VAL A 179 6.95 -5.31 15.45
CA VAL A 179 7.25 -5.88 14.13
C VAL A 179 8.18 -7.10 14.23
N ASP A 180 9.02 -7.16 15.27
CA ASP A 180 10.07 -8.18 15.44
C ASP A 180 9.64 -9.41 16.28
N ARG A 181 8.33 -9.55 16.53
CA ARG A 181 7.72 -10.71 17.20
C ARG A 181 6.65 -11.39 16.36
#